data_AF-A0A5D0X985-F1
#
_entry.id   AF-A0A5D0X985-F1
#
_cell.length_a   1.000
_cell.length_b   1.000
_cell.length_c   1.000
_cell.angle_alpha   90.00
_cell.angle_beta   90.00
_cell.angle_gamma   90.00
#
_symmetry.space_group_name_H-M   'P 1'
#
loop_
_entity.id
_entity.type
_entity.pdbx_description
1 polymer ?
#
loop_
_entity_poly.entity_id
_entity_poly.type
_entity_poly.pdbx_seq_one_letter_code
_entity_poly.pdbx_strand_id
1 'polypeptide(L)'
;MSPALAIPAAFKGAAAWLKALPEWAWYAIGIVLIVAAFFTWNHFDNQAAIENYERQIEARANDARERSAEDRAQDAVTNLIAEQEREAAIAKAEASEAAKEPEKRAGLSPQEIALNCARLKQVKLTDSPAYKELCR
;
A
#
# COMPACT_ATOMS: atom_id res chain seq x y z
N MET A 1 45.36 -58.83 8.93
CA MET A 1 45.86 -58.53 7.57
C MET A 1 45.17 -57.28 7.09
N SER A 2 45.82 -56.12 7.20
CA SER A 2 45.20 -54.84 6.81
C SER A 2 45.34 -54.66 5.29
N PRO A 3 44.27 -54.35 4.55
CA PRO A 3 44.39 -54.03 3.14
C PRO A 3 45.10 -52.68 3.02
N ALA A 4 46.36 -52.71 2.56
CA ALA A 4 47.05 -51.52 2.14
C ALA A 4 46.28 -50.94 0.96
N LEU A 5 45.52 -49.86 1.21
CA LEU A 5 44.85 -49.07 0.19
C LEU A 5 45.89 -48.64 -0.86
N ALA A 6 45.88 -49.32 -2.01
CA ALA A 6 46.73 -48.97 -3.13
C ALA A 6 46.27 -47.61 -3.66
N ILE A 7 46.93 -46.55 -3.20
CA ILE A 7 46.71 -45.19 -3.69
C ILE A 7 46.99 -45.22 -5.21
N PRO A 8 45.99 -44.91 -6.06
CA PRO A 8 46.11 -45.04 -7.50
C PRO A 8 47.27 -44.17 -8.02
N ALA A 9 47.98 -44.65 -9.04
CA ALA A 9 49.17 -43.98 -9.60
C ALA A 9 48.90 -42.52 -10.00
N ALA A 10 47.66 -42.22 -10.41
CA ALA A 10 47.19 -40.85 -10.68
C ALA A 10 47.30 -39.91 -9.47
N PHE A 11 46.99 -40.40 -8.27
CA PHE A 11 47.10 -39.62 -7.02
C PHE A 11 48.56 -39.38 -6.64
N LYS A 12 49.44 -40.36 -6.88
CA LYS A 12 50.89 -40.21 -6.65
C LYS A 12 51.51 -39.21 -7.63
N GLY A 13 51.09 -39.25 -8.91
CA GLY A 13 51.49 -38.28 -9.92
C GLY A 13 51.02 -36.86 -9.62
N ALA A 14 49.75 -36.72 -9.21
CA ALA A 14 49.19 -35.43 -8.79
C ALA A 14 49.91 -34.86 -7.56
N ALA A 15 50.20 -35.69 -6.54
CA ALA A 15 50.92 -35.26 -5.34
C ALA A 15 52.39 -34.86 -5.62
N ALA A 16 53.05 -35.54 -6.56
CA ALA A 16 54.41 -35.18 -6.98
C ALA A 16 54.43 -33.83 -7.71
N TRP A 17 53.44 -33.58 -8.58
CA TRP A 17 53.24 -32.29 -9.25
C TRP A 17 52.93 -31.16 -8.25
N LEU A 18 52.09 -31.43 -7.26
CA LEU A 18 51.74 -30.47 -6.22
C LEU A 18 52.96 -30.06 -5.37
N LYS A 19 53.88 -31.00 -5.11
CA LYS A 19 55.14 -30.73 -4.40
C LYS A 19 56.18 -30.02 -5.25
N ALA A 20 56.08 -30.10 -6.58
CA ALA A 20 56.95 -29.41 -7.51
C ALA A 20 56.52 -27.96 -7.79
N LEU A 21 55.41 -27.51 -7.18
CA LEU A 21 54.95 -26.13 -7.34
C LEU A 21 55.83 -25.16 -6.54
N PRO A 22 56.21 -24.03 -7.15
CA PRO A 22 56.95 -22.98 -6.47
C PRO A 22 56.09 -22.33 -5.37
N GLU A 23 56.73 -21.80 -4.32
CA GLU A 23 56.03 -21.26 -3.14
C GLU A 23 54.97 -20.20 -3.49
N TRP A 24 55.20 -19.39 -4.52
CA TRP A 24 54.24 -18.38 -4.97
C TRP A 24 52.91 -18.97 -5.48
N ALA A 25 52.92 -20.20 -5.99
CA ALA A 25 51.70 -20.87 -6.44
C ALA A 25 50.78 -21.19 -5.27
N TRP A 26 51.33 -21.47 -4.08
CA TRP A 26 50.54 -21.69 -2.87
C TRP A 26 49.84 -20.41 -2.41
N TYR A 27 50.50 -19.25 -2.53
CA TYR A 27 49.87 -17.96 -2.27
C TYR A 27 48.74 -17.68 -3.27
N ALA A 28 48.95 -17.96 -4.56
CA ALA A 28 47.91 -17.81 -5.57
C ALA A 28 46.68 -18.70 -5.29
N ILE A 29 46.90 -19.96 -4.92
CA ILE A 29 45.82 -20.89 -4.53
C ILE A 29 45.10 -20.37 -3.29
N GLY A 30 45.83 -19.89 -2.28
CA GLY A 30 45.25 -19.31 -1.07
C GLY A 30 44.34 -18.12 -1.38
N ILE A 31 44.79 -17.20 -2.24
CA ILE A 31 43.99 -16.04 -2.67
C ILE A 31 42.71 -16.49 -3.38
N VAL A 32 42.81 -17.45 -4.31
CA VAL A 32 41.65 -17.96 -5.05
C VAL A 32 40.63 -18.58 -4.08
N LEU A 33 41.08 -19.34 -3.08
CA LEU A 33 40.19 -19.93 -2.08
C LEU A 33 39.51 -18.87 -1.21
N ILE A 34 40.23 -17.82 -0.80
CA ILE A 34 39.64 -16.72 -0.01
C ILE A 34 38.58 -15.98 -0.83
N VAL A 35 38.88 -15.67 -2.09
CA VAL A 35 37.92 -14.99 -2.98
C VAL A 35 36.69 -15.85 -3.21
N ALA A 36 36.86 -17.14 -3.50
CA ALA A 36 35.75 -18.07 -3.68
C ALA A 36 34.88 -18.17 -2.41
N ALA A 37 35.51 -18.29 -1.23
CA ALA A 37 34.79 -18.32 0.05
C ALA A 37 34.00 -17.03 0.28
N PHE A 38 34.58 -15.87 0.00
CA PHE A 38 33.91 -14.57 0.13
C PHE A 38 32.68 -14.46 -0.77
N PHE A 39 32.81 -14.81 -2.06
CA PHE A 39 31.67 -14.78 -2.98
C PHE A 39 30.57 -15.76 -2.57
N THR A 40 30.95 -16.95 -2.12
CA THR A 40 29.99 -17.98 -1.69
C THR A 40 29.24 -17.52 -0.45
N TRP A 41 29.95 -17.02 0.56
CA TRP A 41 29.34 -16.44 1.76
C TRP A 41 28.38 -15.32 1.38
N ASN A 42 28.85 -14.33 0.62
CA ASN A 42 28.05 -13.17 0.26
C ASN A 42 26.80 -13.57 -0.55
N HIS A 43 26.90 -14.58 -1.41
CA HIS A 43 25.75 -15.08 -2.16
C HIS A 43 24.68 -15.69 -1.24
N PHE A 44 25.08 -16.56 -0.31
CA PHE A 44 24.13 -17.18 0.63
C PHE A 44 23.57 -16.21 1.66
N ASP A 45 24.39 -15.29 2.17
CA ASP A 45 23.96 -14.27 3.13
C ASP A 45 22.96 -13.29 2.51
N ASN A 46 23.19 -12.87 1.26
CA ASN A 46 22.24 -12.02 0.53
C ASN A 46 20.93 -12.76 0.22
N GLN A 47 20.97 -14.04 -0.15
CA GLN A 47 19.73 -14.80 -0.37
C GLN A 47 18.93 -14.96 0.92
N ALA A 48 19.59 -15.28 2.04
CA ALA A 48 18.93 -15.37 3.34
C ALA A 48 18.34 -14.02 3.79
N ALA A 49 19.02 -12.91 3.50
CA ALA A 49 18.52 -11.57 3.78
C ALA A 49 17.27 -11.23 2.94
N ILE A 50 17.26 -11.59 1.65
CA ILE A 50 16.12 -11.39 0.75
C ILE A 50 14.91 -12.22 1.23
N GLU A 51 15.08 -13.50 1.52
CA GLU A 51 13.99 -14.37 1.99
C GLU A 51 13.39 -13.88 3.33
N ASN A 52 14.23 -13.39 4.24
CA ASN A 52 13.77 -12.83 5.51
C ASN A 52 13.03 -11.50 5.33
N TYR A 53 13.40 -10.71 4.33
CA TYR A 53 12.72 -9.46 3.99
C TYR A 53 11.35 -9.74 3.36
N GLU A 54 11.28 -10.67 2.40
CA GLU A 54 10.02 -11.09 1.78
C GLU A 54 9.04 -11.67 2.80
N ARG A 55 9.49 -12.57 3.69
CA ARG A 55 8.66 -13.10 4.79
C ARG A 55 8.12 -12.00 5.71
N GLN A 56 8.91 -10.96 5.98
CA GLN A 56 8.44 -9.83 6.78
C GLN A 56 7.40 -8.97 6.05
N ILE A 57 7.55 -8.79 4.73
CA ILE A 57 6.56 -8.09 3.92
C ILE A 57 5.26 -8.88 3.89
N GLU A 58 5.30 -10.18 3.63
CA GLU A 58 4.10 -11.02 3.58
C GLU A 58 3.36 -11.06 4.92
N ALA A 59 4.09 -11.18 6.03
CA ALA A 59 3.50 -11.14 7.38
C ALA A 59 2.81 -9.79 7.65
N ARG A 60 3.44 -8.66 7.27
CA ARG A 60 2.83 -7.33 7.41
C ARG A 60 1.67 -7.11 6.46
N ALA A 61 1.72 -7.68 5.25
CA ALA A 61 0.66 -7.55 4.27
C ALA A 61 -0.64 -8.24 4.73
N ASN A 62 -0.54 -9.34 5.48
CA ASN A 62 -1.71 -10.00 6.05
C ASN A 62 -2.37 -9.14 7.15
N ASP A 63 -1.59 -8.69 8.14
CA ASP A 63 -2.05 -7.80 9.22
C ASP A 63 -2.63 -6.48 8.66
N ALA A 64 -2.02 -5.91 7.63
CA ALA A 64 -2.51 -4.70 6.97
C ALA A 64 -3.84 -4.90 6.24
N ARG A 65 -4.11 -6.09 5.70
CA ARG A 65 -5.38 -6.40 5.02
C ARG A 65 -6.54 -6.50 6.02
N GLU A 66 -6.30 -7.13 7.17
CA GLU A 66 -7.30 -7.22 8.24
C GLU A 66 -7.64 -5.84 8.79
N ARG A 67 -6.63 -5.03 9.16
CA ARG A 67 -6.87 -3.65 9.62
C ARG A 67 -7.56 -2.78 8.58
N SER A 68 -7.17 -2.89 7.32
CA SER A 68 -7.83 -2.13 6.24
C SER A 68 -9.30 -2.49 6.06
N ALA A 69 -9.70 -3.73 6.37
CA ALA A 69 -11.10 -4.13 6.32
C ALA A 69 -11.89 -3.58 7.51
N GLU A 70 -11.31 -3.63 8.72
CA GLU A 70 -11.91 -3.06 9.92
C GLU A 70 -12.06 -1.53 9.82
N ASP A 71 -11.02 -0.84 9.38
CA ASP A 71 -11.03 0.62 9.18
C ASP A 71 -12.10 1.03 8.16
N ARG A 72 -12.19 0.31 7.03
CA ARG A 72 -13.23 0.58 6.01
C ARG A 72 -14.64 0.32 6.53
N ALA A 73 -14.83 -0.68 7.38
CA ALA A 73 -16.13 -0.95 8.00
C ALA A 73 -16.52 0.14 9.01
N GLN A 74 -15.56 0.60 9.82
CA GLN A 74 -15.79 1.68 10.78
C GLN A 74 -16.09 3.00 10.08
N ASP A 75 -15.29 3.38 9.07
CA ASP A 75 -15.51 4.61 8.30
C ASP A 75 -16.90 4.63 7.65
N ALA A 76 -17.35 3.50 7.08
CA ALA A 76 -18.67 3.39 6.48
C ALA A 76 -19.79 3.61 7.52
N VAL A 77 -19.66 3.02 8.71
CA VAL A 77 -20.65 3.18 9.79
C VAL A 77 -20.65 4.61 10.31
N THR A 78 -19.48 5.20 10.56
CA THR A 78 -19.37 6.57 11.04
C THR A 78 -19.95 7.57 10.03
N ASN A 79 -19.70 7.36 8.74
CA ASN A 79 -20.26 8.24 7.71
C ASN A 79 -21.79 8.11 7.62
N LEU A 80 -22.34 6.90 7.74
CA LEU A 80 -23.79 6.68 7.80
C LEU A 80 -24.44 7.38 9.00
N ILE A 81 -23.81 7.32 10.18
CA ILE A 81 -24.32 8.00 11.38
C ILE A 81 -24.27 9.52 11.18
N ALA A 82 -23.17 10.05 10.65
CA ALA A 82 -23.03 11.48 10.38
C ALA A 82 -24.06 11.99 9.34
N GLU A 83 -24.37 11.19 8.32
CA GLU A 83 -25.45 11.50 7.37
C GLU A 83 -26.81 11.52 8.07
N GLN A 84 -27.14 10.50 8.87
CA GLN A 84 -28.41 10.46 9.62
C GLN A 84 -28.55 11.63 10.59
N GLU A 85 -27.49 12.02 11.30
CA GLU A 85 -27.49 13.17 12.20
C GLU A 85 -27.72 14.49 11.44
N ARG A 86 -27.09 14.64 10.27
CA ARG A 86 -27.32 15.79 9.39
C ARG A 86 -28.75 15.85 8.88
N GLU A 87 -29.29 14.74 8.40
CA GLU A 87 -30.67 14.67 7.93
C GLU A 87 -31.66 14.95 9.07
N ALA A 88 -31.44 14.39 10.26
CA ALA A 88 -32.28 14.66 11.42
C ALA A 88 -32.21 16.14 11.85
N ALA A 89 -31.03 16.77 11.77
CA ALA A 89 -30.87 18.19 12.04
C ALA A 89 -31.60 19.07 11.01
N ILE A 90 -31.52 18.73 9.73
CA ILE A 90 -32.26 19.41 8.65
C ILE A 90 -33.77 19.24 8.86
N ALA A 91 -34.25 18.01 9.09
CA ALA A 91 -35.66 17.74 9.32
C ALA A 91 -36.21 18.50 10.55
N LYS A 92 -35.40 18.62 11.61
CA LYS A 92 -35.75 19.42 12.79
C LYS A 92 -35.79 20.92 12.46
N ALA A 93 -34.85 21.42 11.66
CA ALA A 93 -34.85 22.80 11.19
C ALA A 93 -36.08 23.08 10.33
N GLU A 94 -36.40 22.23 9.35
CA GLU A 94 -37.58 22.33 8.50
C GLU A 94 -38.89 22.23 9.29
N ALA A 95 -38.99 21.32 10.27
CA ALA A 95 -40.14 21.24 11.16
C ALA A 95 -40.31 22.51 12.01
N SER A 96 -39.19 23.09 12.48
CA SER A 96 -39.21 24.34 13.25
C SER A 96 -39.57 25.56 12.39
N GLU A 97 -39.21 25.55 11.10
CA GLU A 97 -39.59 26.54 10.11
C GLU A 97 -41.07 26.40 9.74
N ALA A 98 -41.54 25.18 9.50
CA ALA A 98 -42.93 24.88 9.18
C ALA A 98 -43.89 25.23 10.33
N ALA A 99 -43.43 25.11 11.58
CA ALA A 99 -44.18 25.51 12.77
C ALA A 99 -44.32 27.04 12.94
N LYS A 100 -43.51 27.86 12.25
CA LYS A 100 -43.69 29.32 12.24
C LYS A 100 -44.89 29.68 11.36
N GLU A 101 -45.61 30.73 11.75
CA GLU A 101 -46.63 31.33 10.88
C GLU A 101 -46.04 31.68 9.51
N PRO A 102 -46.79 31.49 8.41
CA PRO A 102 -46.25 31.59 7.05
C PRO A 102 -45.54 32.92 6.75
N GLU A 103 -45.98 34.03 7.37
CA GLU A 103 -45.34 35.35 7.23
C GLU A 103 -43.99 35.49 7.98
N LYS A 104 -43.69 34.59 8.93
CA LYS A 104 -42.45 34.58 9.74
C LYS A 104 -41.49 33.46 9.36
N ARG A 105 -41.80 32.67 8.33
CA ARG A 105 -40.88 31.66 7.78
C ARG A 105 -39.70 32.36 7.11
N ALA A 106 -38.51 31.76 7.15
CA ALA A 106 -37.36 32.33 6.48
C ALA A 106 -37.59 32.30 4.96
N GLY A 107 -37.89 33.46 4.38
CA GLY A 107 -37.96 33.61 2.94
C GLY A 107 -36.54 33.67 2.35
N LEU A 108 -36.36 33.10 1.16
CA LEU A 108 -35.13 33.32 0.38
C LEU A 108 -34.94 34.82 0.17
N SER A 109 -33.74 35.33 0.44
CA SER A 109 -33.45 36.72 0.19
C SER A 109 -33.51 37.01 -1.33
N PRO A 110 -33.86 38.23 -1.76
CA PRO A 110 -33.92 38.58 -3.18
C PRO A 110 -32.61 38.31 -3.93
N GLN A 111 -31.47 38.40 -3.23
CA GLN A 111 -30.14 38.13 -3.76
C GLN A 111 -29.92 36.63 -4.02
N GLU A 112 -30.40 35.76 -3.14
CA GLU A 112 -30.32 34.30 -3.31
C GLU A 112 -31.22 33.80 -4.43
N ILE A 113 -32.42 34.38 -4.57
CA ILE A 113 -33.32 34.09 -5.70
C ILE A 113 -32.62 34.45 -7.01
N ALA A 114 -32.08 35.66 -7.14
CA ALA A 114 -31.36 36.10 -8.33
C ALA A 114 -30.16 35.20 -8.68
N LEU A 115 -29.42 34.74 -7.66
CA LEU A 115 -28.27 33.87 -7.85
C LEU A 115 -28.65 32.46 -8.29
N ASN A 116 -29.74 31.89 -7.75
CA ASN A 116 -30.30 30.62 -8.20
C ASN A 116 -30.83 30.69 -9.64
N CYS A 117 -31.48 31.80 -10.00
CA CYS A 117 -31.93 32.04 -11.38
C CYS A 117 -30.76 32.15 -12.36
N ALA A 118 -29.66 32.80 -11.96
CA ALA A 118 -28.44 32.86 -12.76
C ALA A 118 -27.81 31.46 -12.96
N ARG A 119 -27.75 30.63 -11.91
CA ARG A 119 -27.25 29.25 -12.01
C ARG A 119 -28.12 28.40 -12.93
N LEU A 120 -29.45 28.44 -12.76
CA LEU A 120 -30.40 27.71 -13.61
C LEU A 120 -30.29 28.14 -15.09
N LYS A 121 -30.03 29.42 -15.34
CA LYS A 121 -29.77 29.95 -16.69
C LYS A 121 -28.45 29.46 -17.28
N GLN A 122 -27.38 29.38 -16.47
CA GLN A 122 -26.08 28.86 -16.90
C GLN A 122 -26.14 27.39 -17.33
N VAL A 123 -26.91 26.57 -16.62
CA VAL A 123 -27.14 25.15 -16.97
C VAL A 123 -28.26 24.96 -18.01
N LYS A 124 -28.76 26.05 -18.62
CA LYS A 124 -29.82 26.04 -19.66
C LYS A 124 -31.13 25.35 -19.25
N LEU A 125 -31.46 25.35 -17.95
CA LEU A 125 -32.71 24.80 -17.41
C LEU A 125 -33.83 25.85 -17.32
N THR A 126 -33.88 26.78 -18.28
CA THR A 126 -34.83 27.90 -18.28
C THR A 126 -36.28 27.48 -18.52
N ASP A 127 -36.51 26.28 -19.05
CA ASP A 127 -37.87 25.73 -19.24
C ASP A 127 -38.35 24.86 -18.08
N SER A 128 -37.47 24.61 -17.09
CA SER A 128 -37.82 23.81 -15.91
C SER A 128 -38.93 24.48 -15.08
N PRO A 129 -39.81 23.69 -14.44
CA PRO A 129 -40.84 24.23 -13.56
C PRO A 129 -40.23 25.06 -12.42
N ALA A 130 -39.08 24.63 -11.89
CA ALA A 130 -38.33 25.37 -10.87
C ALA A 130 -37.91 26.78 -11.32
N TYR A 131 -37.45 26.94 -12.56
CA TYR A 131 -37.13 28.28 -13.10
C TYR A 131 -38.38 29.14 -13.28
N LYS A 132 -39.50 28.56 -13.70
CA LYS A 132 -40.76 29.29 -13.90
C LYS A 132 -41.42 29.74 -12.59
N GLU A 133 -41.23 28.99 -11.51
CA GLU A 133 -41.75 29.35 -10.18
C GLU A 133 -40.84 30.33 -9.42
N LEU A 134 -39.52 30.21 -9.56
CA LEU A 134 -38.56 31.01 -8.79
C LEU A 134 -38.08 32.29 -9.51
N CYS A 135 -38.11 32.31 -10.86
CA CYS A 135 -37.37 33.30 -11.66
C CYS A 135 -38.20 34.08 -12.66
N ARG A 136 -39.54 33.92 -12.64
CA ARG A 136 -40.46 34.56 -13.59
C ARG A 136 -41.30 35.63 -12.94
#